data_AF-A0A4R5H340-F1
#
_entry.id   AF-A0A4R5H340-F1
#
_cell.length_a   1.000
_cell.length_b   1.000
_cell.length_c   1.000
_cell.angle_alpha   90.00
_cell.angle_beta   90.00
_cell.angle_gamma   90.00
#
_symmetry.space_group_name_H-M   'P 1'
#
loop_
_entity.id
_entity.type
_entity.pdbx_description
1 polymer ?
#
loop_
_entity_poly.entity_id
_entity_poly.type
_entity_poly.pdbx_seq_one_letter_code
_entity_poly.pdbx_strand_id
1 'polypeptide(L)' 'MRLLTLLALLSKNSHFSVGCYCECESRCHRSILREVLKENGASME' A
#
# COMPACT_ATOMS: atom_id res chain seq x y z
N MET A 1 -3.21 -10.17 7.87
CA MET A 1 -2.01 -9.83 7.07
C MET A 1 -2.04 -10.29 5.62
N ARG A 2 -2.93 -11.20 5.19
CA ARG A 2 -2.93 -11.78 3.82
C ARG A 2 -3.26 -10.80 2.67
N LEU A 3 -4.08 -9.78 2.92
CA LEU A 3 -4.52 -8.83 1.89
C LEU A 3 -3.37 -7.92 1.41
N LEU A 4 -2.51 -7.48 2.35
CA LEU A 4 -1.36 -6.62 2.06
C LEU A 4 -0.32 -7.34 1.20
N THR A 5 -0.06 -8.61 1.50
CA THR A 5 0.83 -9.45 0.68
C THR A 5 0.28 -9.65 -0.72
N LEU A 6 -1.04 -9.85 -0.87
CA LEU A 6 -1.66 -9.95 -2.19
C LEU A 6 -1.51 -8.66 -2.99
N LEU A 7 -1.76 -7.50 -2.37
CA LEU A 7 -1.58 -6.19 -3.01
C LEU A 7 -0.12 -5.98 -3.41
N ALA A 8 0.83 -6.34 -2.54
CA ALA A 8 2.25 -6.24 -2.86
C ALA A 8 2.64 -7.12 -4.07
N LEU A 9 2.16 -8.36 -4.14
CA LEU A 9 2.40 -9.23 -5.30
C LEU A 9 1.71 -8.72 -6.59
N LEU A 10 0.52 -8.14 -6.46
CA LEU A 10 -0.18 -7.55 -7.60
C LEU A 10 0.60 -6.37 -8.20
N SER A 11 1.30 -5.60 -7.36
CA SER A 11 2.04 -4.40 -7.81
C SER A 11 3.20 -4.73 -8.75
N LYS A 12 3.67 -5.98 -8.74
CA LYS A 12 4.70 -6.50 -9.67
C LYS A 12 4.16 -6.77 -11.06
N ASN A 13 2.85 -6.95 -11.20
CA ASN A 13 2.20 -7.32 -12.45
C ASN A 13 1.32 -6.20 -13.01
N SER A 14 0.97 -5.21 -12.20
CA SER A 14 0.10 -4.10 -12.60
C SER A 14 0.28 -2.88 -11.70
N HIS A 15 0.23 -1.70 -12.29
CA HIS A 15 0.18 -0.44 -11.56
C HIS A 15 -1.24 -0.22 -11.04
N PHE A 16 -1.36 0.00 -9.73
CA PHE A 16 -2.60 0.42 -9.10
C PHE A 16 -2.31 1.45 -8.02
N SER A 17 -3.32 2.26 -7.72
CA SER A 17 -3.24 3.25 -6.66
C SER A 17 -4.04 2.81 -5.46
N VAL A 18 -3.44 2.92 -4.27
CA VAL A 18 -4.17 2.75 -3.00
C VAL A 18 -4.31 4.12 -2.34
N GLY A 19 -5.56 4.54 -2.15
CA GLY A 19 -5.92 5.72 -1.36
C GLY A 19 -6.33 5.34 0.06
N CYS A 20 -6.30 6.31 0.97
CA CYS A 20 -7.12 6.24 2.18
C CYS A 20 -8.30 7.20 2.01
N TYR A 21 -9.49 6.80 2.46
CA TYR A 21 -10.65 7.68 2.61
C TYR A 21 -10.62 8.44 3.94
N CYS A 22 -9.43 8.83 4.38
CA CYS A 22 -9.21 9.46 5.67
C CYS A 22 -9.70 10.92 5.61
N GLU A 23 -10.63 11.33 6.48
CA GLU A 23 -11.09 12.73 6.56
C GLU A 23 -10.01 13.72 7.03
N CYS A 24 -9.00 13.25 7.76
CA CYS A 24 -7.86 14.05 8.22
C CYS A 24 -6.55 13.44 7.74
N GLU A 25 -5.84 14.16 6.86
CA GLU A 25 -4.56 13.72 6.31
C GLU A 25 -3.47 13.51 7.38
N SER A 26 -3.52 14.28 8.47
CA SER A 26 -2.62 14.16 9.63
C SER A 26 -2.79 12.84 10.40
N ARG A 27 -3.89 12.11 10.18
CA ARG A 27 -4.11 10.75 10.72
C ARG A 27 -4.04 9.68 9.63
N CYS A 28 -3.58 10.04 8.44
CA CYS A 28 -3.63 9.14 7.31
C CYS A 28 -2.57 8.04 7.46
N HIS A 29 -3.02 6.79 7.45
CA HIS A 29 -2.15 5.61 7.51
C HIS A 29 -1.31 5.40 6.24
N ARG A 30 -1.37 6.31 5.25
CA ARG A 30 -0.74 6.14 3.94
C ARG A 30 0.78 5.95 4.03
N SER A 31 1.43 6.67 4.94
CA SER A 31 2.87 6.51 5.16
C SER A 31 3.20 5.12 5.71
N ILE A 32 2.45 4.67 6.72
CA ILE A 32 2.59 3.33 7.31
C ILE A 32 2.25 2.24 6.29
N LEU A 33 1.16 2.41 5.53
CA LEU A 33 0.73 1.46 4.52
C LEU A 33 1.79 1.30 3.42
N ARG A 34 2.45 2.39 3.03
CA ARG A 34 3.56 2.37 2.07
C ARG A 34 4.72 1.52 2.59
N GLU A 35 5.11 1.71 3.85
CA GLU A 35 6.19 0.94 4.47
C GLU A 35 5.81 -0.55 4.61
N VAL A 36 4.60 -0.85 5.08
CA VAL A 36 4.11 -2.23 5.18
C VAL A 36 4.04 -2.91 3.81
N LEU A 37 3.63 -2.21 2.76
CA LEU A 37 3.61 -2.76 1.39
C LEU A 37 5.03 -3.00 0.85
N LYS A 38 6.00 -2.11 1.12
CA LYS A 38 7.41 -2.34 0.79
C LYS A 38 8.00 -3.54 1.53
N GLU A 39 7.72 -3.68 2.82
CA GLU A 39 8.14 -4.84 3.62
C GLU A 39 7.58 -6.16 3.04
N ASN A 40 6.40 -6.10 2.43
CA ASN A 40 5.78 -7.22 1.71
C ASN A 40 6.25 -7.36 0.24
N GLY A 41 7.21 -6.56 -0.20
CA GLY A 41 7.83 -6.66 -1.53
C GLY A 41 7.12 -5.90 -2.65
N ALA A 42 6.30 -4.89 -2.36
CA ALA A 42 5.63 -4.11 -3.40
C ALA A 42 6.61 -3.39 -4.33
N SER A 43 6.29 -3.31 -5.63
CA SER A 43 6.93 -2.39 -6.58
C SER A 43 6.25 -1.04 -6.50
N MET A 44 7.06 0.00 -6.36
CA MET A 44 6.56 1.37 -6.24
C MET A 44 7.36 2.24 -7.20
N GLU A 45 6.76 2.48 -8.36
CA GLU A 45 7.29 3.20 -9.50
C GLU A 45 6.54 4.53 -9.66
#